data_AF-A0AA51HAX1-F1
#
_entry.id   AF-A0AA51HAX1-F1
#
_cell.length_a   1.000
_cell.length_b   1.000
_cell.length_c   1.000
_cell.angle_alpha   90.00
_cell.angle_beta   90.00
_cell.angle_gamma   90.00
#
_symmetry.space_group_name_H-M   'P 1'
#
loop_
_entity.id
_entity.type
_entity.pdbx_description
1 polymer ?
#
loop_
_entity_poly.entity_id
_entity_poly.type
_entity_poly.pdbx_seq_one_letter_code
_entity_poly.pdbx_strand_id
1 'polypeptide(L)'
;MGHRKVIQSYYNDVNNLADLLGKLVNSYRLLVGGADELNKIALSRKSDVKDALKRADKLGDIIDKVIKDLDEASFYYGEYCSIKSNIMKEKIHVDNILTEIDEELKFKE
;
A
#
# COMPACT_ATOMS: atom_id res chain seq x y z
N MET A 1 20.09 -2.12 -17.87
CA MET A 1 19.29 -1.01 -17.29
C MET A 1 17.77 -1.24 -17.33
N GLY A 2 17.21 -2.00 -18.29
CA GLY A 2 15.75 -2.24 -18.37
C GLY A 2 15.15 -2.97 -17.17
N HIS A 3 15.75 -4.08 -16.72
CA HIS A 3 15.20 -4.88 -15.60
C HIS A 3 15.07 -4.13 -14.27
N ARG A 4 16.03 -3.25 -13.95
CA ARG A 4 15.96 -2.40 -12.74
C ARG A 4 14.77 -1.43 -12.80
N LYS A 5 14.50 -0.86 -13.98
CA LYS A 5 13.33 0.02 -14.18
C LYS A 5 12.02 -0.74 -14.01
N VAL A 6 11.94 -1.99 -14.48
CA VAL A 6 10.74 -2.83 -14.32
C VAL A 6 10.44 -3.06 -12.85
N ILE A 7 11.43 -3.45 -12.04
CA ILE A 7 11.18 -3.67 -10.61
C ILE A 7 10.87 -2.38 -9.86
N GLN A 8 11.50 -1.26 -10.22
CA GLN A 8 11.18 0.02 -9.62
C GLN A 8 9.76 0.50 -9.99
N SER A 9 9.33 0.26 -11.23
CA SER A 9 7.94 0.47 -11.63
C SER A 9 7.00 -0.38 -10.78
N TYR A 10 7.34 -1.66 -10.60
CA TYR A 10 6.53 -2.58 -9.81
C TYR A 10 6.41 -2.16 -8.33
N TYR A 11 7.49 -1.69 -7.72
CA TYR A 11 7.44 -1.09 -6.39
C TYR A 11 6.48 0.11 -6.36
N ASN A 12 6.54 0.99 -7.35
CA ASN A 12 5.64 2.13 -7.43
C ASN A 12 4.19 1.67 -7.61
N ASP A 13 3.92 0.63 -8.39
CA ASP A 13 2.58 0.08 -8.60
C ASP A 13 1.99 -0.46 -7.28
N VAL A 14 2.80 -1.18 -6.47
CA VAL A 14 2.40 -1.63 -5.12
C VAL A 14 2.06 -0.44 -4.21
N ASN A 15 2.89 0.61 -4.20
CA ASN A 15 2.61 1.81 -3.40
C ASN A 15 1.35 2.54 -3.88
N ASN A 16 1.17 2.66 -5.20
CA ASN A 16 0.00 3.28 -5.79
C ASN A 16 -1.29 2.53 -5.42
N LEU A 17 -1.25 1.19 -5.37
CA LEU A 17 -2.37 0.37 -4.89
C LEU A 17 -2.66 0.60 -3.40
N ALA A 18 -1.62 0.69 -2.56
CA ALA A 18 -1.78 1.01 -1.14
C ALA A 18 -2.39 2.41 -0.92
N ASP A 19 -1.93 3.41 -1.67
CA ASP A 19 -2.47 4.77 -1.63
C ASP A 19 -3.92 4.80 -2.14
N LEU A 20 -4.23 4.06 -3.20
CA LEU A 20 -5.58 3.94 -3.74
C LEU A 20 -6.51 3.30 -2.69
N LEU A 21 -6.08 2.23 -2.04
CA LEU A 21 -6.82 1.58 -0.95
C LEU A 21 -7.14 2.59 0.16
N GLY A 22 -6.14 3.35 0.61
CA GLY A 22 -6.33 4.39 1.63
C GLY A 22 -7.36 5.46 1.23
N LYS A 23 -7.38 5.87 -0.04
CA LYS A 23 -8.39 6.81 -0.57
C LYS A 23 -9.78 6.18 -0.60
N LEU A 24 -9.90 4.95 -1.07
CA LEU A 24 -11.19 4.24 -1.15
C LEU A 24 -11.79 3.99 0.23
N VAL A 25 -10.99 3.55 1.21
CA VAL A 25 -11.44 3.35 2.60
C VAL A 25 -11.94 4.66 3.21
N ASN A 26 -11.25 5.77 2.96
CA ASN A 26 -11.72 7.09 3.39
C ASN A 26 -13.07 7.46 2.75
N SER A 27 -13.22 7.25 1.44
CA SER A 27 -14.49 7.48 0.74
C SER A 27 -15.62 6.59 1.29
N TYR A 28 -15.34 5.32 1.59
CA TYR A 28 -16.31 4.41 2.20
C TYR A 28 -16.79 4.92 3.55
N ARG A 29 -15.86 5.32 4.43
CA ARG A 29 -16.19 5.90 5.73
C ARG A 29 -17.06 7.15 5.60
N LEU A 30 -16.78 8.02 4.62
CA LEU A 30 -17.58 9.22 4.36
C LEU A 30 -19.00 8.88 3.88
N LEU A 31 -19.16 7.86 3.03
CA LEU A 31 -20.49 7.41 2.58
C LEU A 31 -21.32 6.85 3.73
N VAL A 32 -20.71 6.03 4.59
CA VAL A 32 -21.38 5.48 5.78
C VAL A 32 -21.73 6.59 6.76
N GLY A 33 -20.81 7.53 7.03
CA GLY A 33 -21.05 8.69 7.88
C GLY A 33 -22.17 9.58 7.35
N GLY A 34 -22.17 9.88 6.05
CA GLY A 34 -23.24 10.64 5.41
C GLY A 34 -24.60 9.93 5.47
N ALA A 35 -24.64 8.60 5.41
CA ALA A 35 -25.87 7.84 5.59
C ALA A 35 -26.42 7.95 7.03
N ASP A 36 -25.54 7.92 8.04
CA ASP A 36 -25.91 8.13 9.44
C ASP A 36 -26.43 9.55 9.70
N GLU A 37 -25.77 10.56 9.12
CA GLU A 37 -26.22 11.96 9.17
C GLU A 37 -27.61 12.11 8.52
N LEU A 38 -27.82 11.55 7.33
CA LEU A 38 -29.13 11.55 6.68
C LEU A 38 -30.21 10.90 7.56
N ASN A 39 -29.89 9.78 8.22
CA ASN A 39 -30.83 9.06 9.07
C ASN A 39 -31.27 9.87 10.30
N LYS A 40 -30.46 10.84 10.74
CA LYS A 40 -30.78 11.74 11.86
C LYS A 40 -31.62 12.96 11.46
N ILE A 41 -31.71 13.27 10.17
CA ILE A 41 -32.51 14.40 9.67
C ILE A 41 -33.99 14.00 9.67
N ALA A 42 -34.82 14.71 10.46
CA ALA A 42 -36.24 14.38 10.66
C ALA A 42 -37.08 14.33 9.36
N LEU A 43 -36.66 15.04 8.31
CA LEU A 43 -37.33 15.08 7.00
C LEU A 43 -36.72 14.14 5.96
N SER A 44 -35.66 13.40 6.28
CA SER A 44 -35.05 12.49 5.31
C SER A 44 -35.96 11.30 5.05
N ARG A 45 -35.95 10.82 3.81
CA ARG A 45 -36.66 9.58 3.48
C ARG A 45 -35.77 8.40 3.79
N LYS A 46 -36.38 7.32 4.26
CA LYS A 46 -35.70 6.02 4.44
C LYS A 46 -35.04 5.53 3.13
N SER A 47 -35.57 5.92 1.97
CA SER A 47 -34.95 5.63 0.67
C SER A 47 -33.59 6.28 0.52
N ASP A 48 -33.42 7.51 1.00
CA ASP A 48 -32.21 8.29 0.80
C ASP A 48 -31.04 7.69 1.60
N VAL A 49 -31.32 7.28 2.84
CA VAL A 49 -30.39 6.54 3.69
C VAL A 49 -30.00 5.21 3.05
N LYS A 50 -30.99 4.44 2.56
CA LYS A 50 -30.73 3.16 1.89
C LYS A 50 -29.87 3.32 0.64
N ASP A 51 -30.12 4.36 -0.15
CA ASP A 51 -29.36 4.58 -1.38
C ASP A 51 -27.93 5.06 -1.08
N ALA A 52 -27.70 5.80 0.01
CA ALA A 52 -26.35 6.10 0.50
C ALA A 52 -25.60 4.83 0.94
N LEU A 53 -26.25 3.95 1.71
CA LEU A 53 -25.67 2.66 2.13
C LEU A 53 -25.36 1.75 0.94
N LYS A 54 -26.26 1.63 -0.04
CA LYS A 54 -25.99 0.86 -1.27
C LYS A 54 -24.76 1.36 -2.04
N ARG A 55 -24.48 2.67 -2.01
CA ARG A 55 -23.27 3.23 -2.62
C ARG A 55 -22.03 2.86 -1.82
N ALA A 56 -22.12 2.85 -0.49
CA ALA A 56 -21.05 2.37 0.37
C ALA A 56 -20.76 0.88 0.11
N ASP A 57 -21.78 0.03 0.04
CA ASP A 57 -21.64 -1.41 -0.24
C ASP A 57 -20.91 -1.66 -1.57
N LYS A 58 -21.33 -0.97 -2.64
CA LYS A 58 -20.66 -1.07 -3.96
C LYS A 58 -19.20 -0.62 -3.92
N LEU A 59 -18.87 0.37 -3.09
CA LEU A 59 -17.48 0.80 -2.90
C LEU A 59 -16.70 -0.23 -2.07
N GLY A 60 -17.35 -0.89 -1.10
CA GLY A 60 -16.81 -2.05 -0.38
C GLY A 60 -16.36 -3.16 -1.32
N ASP A 61 -17.20 -3.53 -2.30
CA ASP A 61 -16.84 -4.54 -3.31
C ASP A 61 -15.59 -4.18 -4.13
N ILE A 62 -15.34 -2.88 -4.35
CA ILE A 62 -14.14 -2.39 -5.04
C ILE A 62 -12.93 -2.45 -4.10
N ILE A 63 -13.11 -2.04 -2.84
CA ILE A 63 -12.08 -2.12 -1.80
C ILE A 63 -11.58 -3.57 -1.66
N ASP A 64 -12.49 -4.55 -1.59
CA ASP A 64 -12.14 -5.96 -1.45
C ASP A 64 -11.26 -6.46 -2.61
N LYS A 65 -11.55 -6.02 -3.84
CA LYS A 65 -10.72 -6.34 -5.01
C LYS A 65 -9.34 -5.71 -4.91
N VAL A 66 -9.26 -4.44 -4.53
CA VAL A 66 -7.97 -3.74 -4.36
C VAL A 66 -7.14 -4.37 -3.23
N ILE A 67 -7.76 -4.81 -2.14
CA ILE A 67 -7.07 -5.54 -1.06
C ILE A 67 -6.45 -6.82 -1.62
N LYS A 68 -7.21 -7.60 -2.39
CA LYS A 68 -6.72 -8.83 -3.00
C LYS A 68 -5.55 -8.58 -3.96
N ASP A 69 -5.69 -7.59 -4.84
CA ASP A 69 -4.65 -7.25 -5.81
C ASP A 69 -3.38 -6.73 -5.11
N LEU A 70 -3.54 -5.93 -4.06
CA LEU A 70 -2.42 -5.42 -3.25
C LEU A 70 -1.71 -6.53 -2.48
N ASP A 71 -2.45 -7.49 -1.91
CA ASP A 71 -1.88 -8.63 -1.20
C ASP A 71 -1.00 -9.48 -2.13
N GLU A 72 -1.54 -9.86 -3.29
CA GLU A 72 -0.80 -10.61 -4.30
C GLU A 72 0.43 -9.84 -4.80
N ALA A 73 0.27 -8.54 -5.10
CA ALA A 73 1.38 -7.74 -5.58
C ALA A 73 2.49 -7.57 -4.52
N SER A 74 2.09 -7.36 -3.26
CA SER A 74 3.01 -7.23 -2.13
C SER A 74 3.77 -8.51 -1.86
N PHE A 75 3.11 -9.67 -1.96
CA PHE A 75 3.74 -10.98 -1.81
C PHE A 75 4.90 -11.15 -2.81
N TYR A 76 4.65 -10.96 -4.11
CA TYR A 76 5.70 -11.11 -5.12
C TYR A 76 6.81 -10.06 -5.01
N TYR A 77 6.49 -8.83 -4.59
CA TYR A 77 7.52 -7.83 -4.33
C TYR A 77 8.39 -8.21 -3.13
N GLY A 78 7.79 -8.80 -2.10
CA GLY A 78 8.48 -9.38 -0.95
C GLY A 78 9.45 -10.50 -1.36
N GLU A 79 9.00 -11.43 -2.20
CA GLU A 79 9.85 -12.50 -2.75
C GLU A 79 11.06 -11.94 -3.52
N TYR A 80 10.85 -10.93 -4.35
CA TYR A 80 11.95 -10.24 -5.01
C TYR A 80 12.95 -9.65 -4.00
N CYS A 81 12.46 -8.97 -2.96
CA CYS A 81 13.31 -8.40 -1.91
C CYS A 81 14.13 -9.48 -1.19
N SER A 82 13.50 -10.62 -0.86
CA SER A 82 14.16 -11.77 -0.24
C SER A 82 15.27 -12.34 -1.12
N ILE A 83 14.99 -12.61 -2.40
CA ILE A 83 15.98 -13.13 -3.35
C ILE A 83 17.15 -12.16 -3.50
N LYS A 84 16.86 -10.86 -3.69
CA LYS A 84 17.89 -9.83 -3.81
C LYS A 84 18.77 -9.76 -2.55
N SER A 85 18.16 -9.87 -1.37
CA SER A 85 18.88 -9.82 -0.09
C SER A 85 19.79 -11.03 0.08
N ASN A 86 19.34 -12.23 -0.31
CA ASN A 86 20.17 -13.43 -0.29
C ASN A 86 21.38 -13.31 -1.22
N ILE A 87 21.19 -12.83 -2.45
CA ILE A 87 22.31 -12.61 -3.40
C ILE A 87 23.28 -11.56 -2.85
N MET A 88 22.78 -10.48 -2.24
CA MET A 88 23.64 -9.47 -1.62
C MET A 88 24.42 -10.06 -0.45
N LYS A 89 23.79 -10.86 0.41
CA LYS A 89 24.43 -11.52 1.54
C LYS A 89 25.63 -12.38 1.13
N GLU A 90 25.56 -13.08 0.00
CA GLU A 90 26.68 -13.88 -0.52
C GLU A 90 27.86 -13.04 -1.02
N LYS A 91 27.61 -11.78 -1.38
CA LYS A 91 28.62 -10.86 -1.93
C LYS A 91 29.17 -9.86 -0.92
N ILE A 92 28.47 -9.69 0.21
CA ILE A 92 28.89 -8.84 1.30
C ILE A 92 29.87 -9.64 2.16
N HIS A 93 31.14 -9.25 2.12
CA HIS A 93 32.19 -9.81 2.97
C HIS A 93 32.42 -8.90 4.17
N VAL A 94 32.64 -9.51 5.34
CA VAL A 94 32.87 -8.80 6.61
C VAL A 94 34.02 -7.80 6.49
N ASP A 95 35.07 -8.16 5.76
CA ASP A 95 36.24 -7.30 5.56
C ASP A 95 35.91 -6.00 4.80
N ASN A 96 34.93 -6.04 3.88
CA ASN A 96 34.48 -4.85 3.16
C ASN A 96 33.70 -3.92 4.09
N ILE A 97 32.86 -4.47 4.97
CA ILE A 97 32.10 -3.69 5.97
C ILE A 97 33.04 -3.10 7.01
N LEU A 98 34.02 -3.86 7.49
CA LEU A 98 35.04 -3.35 8.42
C LEU A 98 35.82 -2.19 7.80
N THR A 99 36.18 -2.30 6.52
CA THR A 99 36.86 -1.22 5.79
C THR A 99 36.00 0.03 5.69
N GLU A 100 34.71 -0.08 5.35
CA GLU A 100 33.77 1.07 5.34
C GLU A 100 33.68 1.74 6.72
N ILE A 101 33.54 0.96 7.80
CA ILE A 101 33.45 1.48 9.16
C ILE A 101 34.73 2.21 9.56
N ASP A 102 35.89 1.62 9.28
CA ASP A 102 37.20 2.22 9.60
C ASP A 102 37.44 3.51 8.82
N GLU A 103 36.99 3.59 7.56
CA GLU A 103 37.02 4.82 6.78
C GLU A 103 36.12 5.90 7.38
N GLU A 104 34.87 5.59 7.72
CA GLU A 104 33.95 6.55 8.34
C GLU A 104 34.45 7.07 9.70
N LEU A 105 35.09 6.22 10.50
CA LEU A 105 35.68 6.61 11.78
C LEU A 105 36.89 7.53 11.59
N LYS A 106 37.72 7.32 10.56
CA LYS A 106 38.84 8.21 10.22
C LYS A 106 38.40 9.61 9.77
N PHE A 107 37.21 9.75 9.18
CA PHE A 107 36.65 11.06 8.81
C PHE A 107 35.98 11.81 9.97
N LYS A 108 35.97 11.23 11.19
CA LYS A 108 35.43 11.86 12.41
C LYS A 108 36.50 12.34 13.40
N GLU A 109 37.78 12.23 13.05
CA GLU A 109 38.93 12.90 13.71
C GLU A 109 39.44 14.09 12.88
#